data_AF-A0A1Y1MMM5-F1
#
_entry.id   AF-A0A1Y1MMM5-F1
#
_cell.length_a   1.000
_cell.length_b   1.000
_cell.length_c   1.000
_cell.angle_alpha   90.00
_cell.angle_beta   90.00
_cell.angle_gamma   90.00
#
_symmetry.space_group_name_H-M   'P 1'
#
loop_
_entity.id
_entity.type
_entity.pdbx_description
1 polymer ?
#
loop_
_entity_poly.entity_id
_entity_poly.type
_entity_poly.pdbx_seq_one_letter_code
_entity_poly.pdbx_strand_id
1 'polypeptide(L)'
;MSFEGHQSVDVLIEAIEKMEGKETLTSLSMISNNVSLPPAGSSGLFEQTFPLLEYLYINNNQITRLNDGGFSDLNRLRYLELKNNGLTELETGAFTYLPSLFHLNLSDNKLEVLQNRVFEGLERLGVLILNNNEIKEVEGEVFRNLHGLVNLELTNNQIEALNDGVFQDLENLAHLVLRYNKLQRLDTSLVAPLNKLIHLDMSHNQISKIPENFLCDRLIDGYRVSFSHNQIAEIGACAFRGLVIRDGELDLGHNQLKVLKAGSLSKVEANKVILSHNSTETIENGAFEDCACTELHLDNNNLAEITSQQLKGLKVNRHLRLSRNRIVSFEGAFVNCCTLGRLDLDYNQIDHLPNSCFDGLENLILLLLNHNSIKTIQENSFSGLPKLYTIFLIKNQIQTLHPRCLRPLENLEELLLCANKISALPDGLFDGNTRMHDLNLHDNHLTEVPPLFGGIATLRKLDLGFNKIREVPRNSFATGTDRKALSMLNLAGNANIKIEPGAFEGLDYVKYLVLSSINVKDVAPDTFRGLGSVHRLELDGNLIASPETLRGLPPTKVVLLENNPLEAADLKFDRLGLDHIDVISFEKISYQRGADKWSLVDKRIEDVDETYDWCPEEEGENQ
;
A
#
# COMPACT_ATOMS: atom_id res chain seq x y z
N MET A 1 -10.39 -40.79 -15.47
CA MET A 1 -9.56 -41.17 -16.64
C MET A 1 -9.25 -39.91 -17.44
N SER A 2 -8.05 -39.81 -18.04
CA SER A 2 -7.65 -38.63 -18.83
C SER A 2 -7.24 -39.04 -20.25
N PHE A 3 -7.75 -38.31 -21.24
CA PHE A 3 -7.30 -38.33 -22.62
C PHE A 3 -6.77 -36.94 -22.95
N GLU A 4 -5.45 -36.81 -23.11
CA GLU A 4 -4.79 -35.53 -23.35
C GLU A 4 -4.05 -35.54 -24.68
N GLY A 5 -4.11 -34.42 -25.40
CA GLY A 5 -3.28 -34.10 -26.55
C GLY A 5 -3.95 -34.31 -27.91
N HIS A 6 -4.44 -33.22 -28.53
CA HIS A 6 -4.82 -33.05 -29.95
C HIS A 6 -5.43 -34.27 -30.67
N GLN A 7 -6.17 -35.13 -29.97
CA GLN A 7 -6.87 -36.26 -30.60
C GLN A 7 -8.13 -35.73 -31.29
N SER A 8 -8.48 -36.31 -32.44
CA SER A 8 -9.77 -36.02 -33.08
C SER A 8 -10.91 -36.68 -32.30
N VAL A 9 -12.14 -36.16 -32.47
CA VAL A 9 -13.37 -36.74 -31.90
C VAL A 9 -13.49 -38.24 -32.23
N ASP A 10 -13.22 -38.63 -33.47
CA ASP A 10 -13.36 -40.03 -33.90
C ASP A 10 -12.43 -40.98 -33.14
N VAL A 11 -11.19 -40.55 -32.88
CA VAL A 11 -10.20 -41.35 -32.12
C VAL A 11 -10.65 -41.50 -30.66
N LEU A 12 -11.23 -40.44 -30.09
CA LEU A 12 -11.79 -40.46 -28.73
C LEU A 12 -13.01 -41.37 -28.64
N ILE A 13 -13.94 -41.29 -29.60
CA ILE A 13 -15.11 -42.17 -29.67
C ILE A 13 -14.66 -43.63 -29.72
N GLU A 14 -13.73 -43.98 -30.62
CA GLU A 14 -13.25 -45.36 -30.75
C GLU A 14 -12.57 -45.85 -29.46
N ALA A 15 -11.80 -44.99 -28.80
CA ALA A 15 -11.17 -45.32 -27.51
C ALA A 15 -12.19 -45.52 -26.39
N ILE A 16 -13.25 -44.69 -26.36
CA ILE A 16 -14.34 -44.78 -25.39
C ILE A 16 -15.20 -46.03 -25.62
N GLU A 17 -15.50 -46.37 -26.87
CA GLU A 17 -16.28 -47.56 -27.21
C GLU A 17 -15.60 -48.84 -26.73
N LYS A 18 -14.28 -48.94 -26.91
CA LYS A 18 -13.44 -50.08 -26.53
C LYS A 18 -13.07 -50.13 -25.05
N MET A 19 -13.45 -49.12 -24.26
CA MET A 19 -13.10 -49.03 -22.85
C MET A 19 -13.93 -49.99 -21.99
N GLU A 20 -13.25 -50.94 -21.33
CA GLU A 20 -13.85 -51.74 -20.27
C GLU A 20 -14.08 -50.91 -18.99
N GLY A 21 -15.20 -51.12 -18.30
CA GLY A 21 -15.49 -50.46 -17.02
C GLY A 21 -16.00 -49.03 -17.11
N LYS A 22 -16.27 -48.50 -18.31
CA LYS A 22 -16.83 -47.14 -18.52
C LYS A 22 -18.13 -46.86 -17.74
N GLU A 23 -18.95 -47.89 -17.50
CA GLU A 23 -20.16 -47.82 -16.68
C GLU A 23 -19.90 -47.45 -15.21
N THR A 24 -18.68 -47.68 -14.72
CA THR A 24 -18.26 -47.40 -13.33
C THR A 24 -17.48 -46.10 -13.18
N LEU A 25 -17.21 -45.40 -14.29
CA LEU A 25 -16.36 -44.21 -14.31
C LEU A 25 -17.07 -43.02 -13.66
N THR A 26 -16.42 -42.40 -12.67
CA THR A 26 -16.94 -41.21 -11.98
C THR A 26 -16.28 -39.91 -12.45
N SER A 27 -15.14 -39.98 -13.15
CA SER A 27 -14.41 -38.80 -13.62
C SER A 27 -13.76 -39.03 -14.98
N LEU A 28 -14.00 -38.10 -15.91
CA LEU A 28 -13.47 -38.10 -17.28
C LEU A 28 -12.84 -36.75 -17.61
N SER A 29 -11.63 -36.76 -18.14
CA SER A 29 -10.92 -35.59 -18.65
C SER A 29 -10.56 -35.81 -20.12
N MET A 30 -10.91 -34.85 -20.97
CA MET A 30 -10.59 -34.79 -22.40
C MET A 30 -10.11 -33.37 -22.75
N ILE A 31 -9.20 -32.82 -21.94
CA ILE A 31 -8.69 -31.45 -22.07
C ILE A 31 -7.74 -31.33 -23.27
N SER A 32 -7.84 -30.21 -24.00
CA SER A 32 -6.95 -29.87 -25.13
C SER A 32 -6.97 -30.90 -26.26
N ASN A 33 -8.14 -31.44 -26.55
CA ASN A 33 -8.38 -32.28 -27.72
C ASN A 33 -9.09 -31.46 -28.81
N ASN A 34 -9.27 -32.04 -29.99
CA ASN A 34 -10.02 -31.41 -31.06
C ASN A 34 -11.50 -31.80 -30.98
N VAL A 35 -12.09 -31.77 -29.78
CA VAL A 35 -13.45 -32.27 -29.55
C VAL A 35 -14.50 -31.25 -30.01
N SER A 36 -15.46 -31.71 -30.80
CA SER A 36 -16.69 -31.00 -31.15
C SER A 36 -17.89 -31.84 -30.73
N LEU A 37 -18.95 -31.22 -30.21
CA LEU A 37 -20.20 -31.93 -29.99
C LEU A 37 -20.96 -32.13 -31.30
N PRO A 38 -21.59 -33.28 -31.50
CA PRO A 38 -22.30 -33.56 -32.73
C PRO A 38 -23.62 -32.75 -32.81
N PRO A 39 -24.19 -32.54 -34.01
CA PRO A 39 -25.38 -31.71 -34.20
C PRO A 39 -26.60 -32.25 -33.42
N ALA A 40 -27.56 -31.37 -33.12
CA ALA A 40 -28.81 -31.72 -32.46
C ALA A 40 -29.50 -32.92 -33.15
N GLY A 41 -29.88 -33.94 -32.37
CA GLY A 41 -30.58 -35.14 -32.85
C GLY A 41 -29.67 -36.28 -33.38
N SER A 42 -28.35 -36.17 -33.24
CA SER A 42 -27.42 -37.29 -33.43
C SER A 42 -27.03 -37.92 -32.10
N SER A 43 -26.67 -39.20 -32.10
CA SER A 43 -26.30 -39.87 -30.85
C SER A 43 -25.06 -39.22 -30.25
N GLY A 44 -25.22 -38.59 -29.08
CA GLY A 44 -24.19 -37.75 -28.47
C GLY A 44 -22.95 -38.55 -28.07
N LEU A 45 -21.79 -37.88 -27.99
CA LEU A 45 -20.53 -38.46 -27.49
C LEU A 45 -20.69 -39.17 -26.13
N PHE A 46 -21.70 -38.78 -25.34
CA PHE A 46 -21.93 -39.23 -23.97
C PHE A 46 -23.18 -40.12 -23.82
N GLU A 47 -23.99 -40.28 -24.86
CA GLU A 47 -25.27 -40.97 -24.78
C GLU A 47 -25.08 -42.44 -24.33
N GLN A 48 -25.79 -42.86 -23.28
CA GLN A 48 -25.74 -44.19 -22.66
C GLN A 48 -24.35 -44.73 -22.29
N THR A 49 -23.32 -43.88 -22.20
CA THR A 49 -21.92 -44.36 -22.08
C THR A 49 -21.35 -44.26 -20.66
N PHE A 50 -21.81 -43.29 -19.85
CA PHE A 50 -21.23 -43.00 -18.53
C PHE A 50 -22.28 -42.72 -17.42
N PRO A 51 -23.09 -43.71 -17.00
CA PRO A 51 -24.21 -43.53 -16.07
C PRO A 51 -23.82 -43.09 -14.65
N LEU A 52 -22.55 -43.24 -14.26
CA LEU A 52 -22.03 -42.89 -12.93
C LEU A 52 -21.11 -41.66 -12.94
N LEU A 53 -21.01 -40.93 -14.06
CA LEU A 53 -20.09 -39.80 -14.19
C LEU A 53 -20.49 -38.64 -13.27
N GLU A 54 -19.56 -38.17 -12.47
CA GLU A 54 -19.72 -37.02 -11.57
C GLU A 54 -18.87 -35.81 -11.99
N TYR A 55 -17.74 -36.04 -12.67
CA TYR A 55 -16.79 -34.99 -13.08
C TYR A 55 -16.43 -35.11 -14.56
N LEU A 56 -16.67 -34.05 -15.33
CA LEU A 56 -16.34 -33.99 -16.76
C LEU A 56 -15.51 -32.74 -17.06
N TYR A 57 -14.29 -32.95 -17.58
CA TYR A 57 -13.39 -31.88 -17.99
C TYR A 57 -13.18 -31.91 -19.51
N ILE A 58 -13.73 -30.91 -20.21
CA ILE A 58 -13.66 -30.80 -21.67
C ILE A 58 -13.17 -29.41 -22.09
N ASN A 59 -12.26 -28.85 -21.31
CA ASN A 59 -11.62 -27.56 -21.55
C ASN A 59 -10.72 -27.57 -22.80
N ASN A 60 -10.53 -26.40 -23.41
CA ASN A 60 -9.60 -26.22 -24.54
C ASN A 60 -9.93 -27.10 -25.76
N ASN A 61 -11.21 -27.34 -26.07
CA ASN A 61 -11.63 -28.04 -27.29
C ASN A 61 -12.28 -27.08 -28.30
N GLN A 62 -13.05 -27.61 -29.27
CA GLN A 62 -13.73 -26.85 -30.33
C GLN A 62 -15.25 -27.00 -30.21
N ILE A 63 -15.76 -27.02 -28.98
CA ILE A 63 -17.20 -27.12 -28.73
C ILE A 63 -17.81 -25.73 -28.91
N THR A 64 -18.25 -25.40 -30.12
CA THR A 64 -18.76 -24.07 -30.44
C THR A 64 -20.23 -23.84 -30.07
N ARG A 65 -21.00 -24.92 -29.84
CA ARG A 65 -22.43 -24.88 -29.45
C ARG A 65 -22.76 -26.01 -28.49
N LEU A 66 -23.68 -25.76 -27.55
CA LEU A 66 -24.34 -26.80 -26.75
C LEU A 66 -25.81 -26.88 -27.17
N ASN A 67 -26.22 -28.05 -27.65
CA ASN A 67 -27.58 -28.30 -28.11
C ASN A 67 -28.43 -28.92 -27.00
N ASP A 68 -29.76 -28.88 -27.15
CA ASP A 68 -30.67 -29.64 -26.29
C ASP A 68 -30.31 -31.13 -26.30
N GLY A 69 -30.30 -31.74 -25.12
CA GLY A 69 -29.95 -33.15 -24.94
C GLY A 69 -28.46 -33.50 -25.16
N GLY A 70 -27.56 -32.54 -25.37
CA GLY A 70 -26.12 -32.83 -25.59
C GLY A 70 -25.41 -33.55 -24.43
N PHE A 71 -25.98 -33.46 -23.23
CA PHE A 71 -25.56 -34.18 -22.03
C PHE A 71 -26.67 -35.10 -21.49
N SER A 72 -27.54 -35.60 -22.37
CA SER A 72 -28.52 -36.62 -22.01
C SER A 72 -27.80 -37.79 -21.30
N ASP A 73 -28.45 -38.37 -20.30
CA ASP A 73 -27.96 -39.47 -19.44
C ASP A 73 -26.89 -39.12 -18.38
N LEU A 74 -26.31 -37.91 -18.35
CA LEU A 74 -25.33 -37.51 -17.33
C LEU A 74 -25.97 -36.99 -16.02
N ASN A 75 -27.02 -37.68 -15.53
CA ASN A 75 -27.86 -37.21 -14.41
C ASN A 75 -27.15 -37.12 -13.04
N ARG A 76 -25.99 -37.75 -12.88
CA ARG A 76 -25.14 -37.70 -11.69
C ARG A 76 -24.02 -36.66 -11.78
N LEU A 77 -23.86 -35.98 -12.92
CA LEU A 77 -22.80 -35.03 -13.12
C LEU A 77 -22.92 -33.89 -12.11
N ARG A 78 -21.85 -33.63 -11.36
CA ARG A 78 -21.73 -32.59 -10.33
C ARG A 78 -20.83 -31.45 -10.78
N TYR A 79 -19.88 -31.75 -11.66
CA TYR A 79 -18.83 -30.82 -12.04
C TYR A 79 -18.59 -30.88 -13.55
N LEU A 80 -18.81 -29.76 -14.23
CA LEU A 80 -18.65 -29.62 -15.68
C LEU A 80 -17.76 -28.42 -16.02
N GLU A 81 -16.67 -28.70 -16.73
CA GLU A 81 -15.70 -27.70 -17.17
C GLU A 81 -15.67 -27.61 -18.71
N LEU A 82 -16.12 -26.47 -19.21
CA LEU A 82 -16.27 -26.12 -20.62
C LEU A 82 -15.47 -24.86 -20.98
N LYS A 83 -14.46 -24.53 -20.18
CA LYS A 83 -13.62 -23.35 -20.38
C LYS A 83 -12.88 -23.41 -21.72
N ASN A 84 -12.79 -22.26 -22.41
CA ASN A 84 -11.99 -22.11 -23.64
C ASN A 84 -12.36 -23.11 -24.75
N ASN A 85 -13.63 -23.15 -25.15
CA ASN A 85 -14.15 -24.00 -26.22
C ASN A 85 -14.62 -23.22 -27.46
N GLY A 86 -14.62 -21.89 -27.39
CA GLY A 86 -15.17 -21.04 -28.44
C GLY A 86 -16.70 -21.11 -28.54
N LEU A 87 -17.40 -21.44 -27.44
CA LEU A 87 -18.85 -21.45 -27.39
C LEU A 87 -19.42 -20.08 -27.77
N THR A 88 -20.29 -20.02 -28.78
CA THR A 88 -20.99 -18.79 -29.19
C THR A 88 -22.45 -18.76 -28.77
N GLU A 89 -23.05 -19.94 -28.53
CA GLU A 89 -24.49 -20.09 -28.27
C GLU A 89 -24.74 -21.28 -27.32
N LEU A 90 -25.71 -21.09 -26.42
CA LEU A 90 -26.26 -22.13 -25.55
C LEU A 90 -27.74 -22.30 -25.91
N GLU A 91 -28.12 -23.45 -26.48
CA GLU A 91 -29.52 -23.71 -26.80
C GLU A 91 -30.36 -23.89 -25.52
N THR A 92 -31.61 -23.45 -25.55
CA THR A 92 -32.56 -23.71 -24.46
C THR A 92 -32.68 -25.22 -24.25
N GLY A 93 -32.42 -25.66 -23.03
CA GLY A 93 -32.47 -27.08 -22.65
C GLY A 93 -31.13 -27.82 -22.66
N ALA A 94 -30.03 -27.15 -23.05
CA ALA A 94 -28.68 -27.75 -23.06
C ALA A 94 -28.27 -28.40 -21.73
N PHE A 95 -28.82 -27.95 -20.60
CA PHE A 95 -28.52 -28.46 -19.26
C PHE A 95 -29.71 -29.12 -18.53
N THR A 96 -30.88 -29.25 -19.17
CA THR A 96 -32.13 -29.76 -18.55
C THR A 96 -31.94 -31.12 -17.86
N TYR A 97 -31.05 -31.95 -18.39
CA TYR A 97 -30.81 -33.31 -17.93
C TYR A 97 -29.71 -33.45 -16.86
N LEU A 98 -29.26 -32.33 -16.26
CA LEU A 98 -28.18 -32.29 -15.27
C LEU A 98 -28.65 -31.86 -13.85
N PRO A 99 -29.63 -32.53 -13.23
CA PRO A 99 -30.23 -32.08 -11.95
C PRO A 99 -29.28 -32.19 -10.74
N SER A 100 -28.12 -32.84 -10.89
CA SER A 100 -27.11 -32.98 -9.84
C SER A 100 -25.95 -31.99 -9.97
N LEU A 101 -25.94 -31.17 -11.02
CA LEU A 101 -24.82 -30.30 -11.32
C LEU A 101 -24.69 -29.23 -10.24
N PHE A 102 -23.49 -29.13 -9.67
CA PHE A 102 -23.16 -28.17 -8.63
C PHE A 102 -22.19 -27.10 -9.14
N HIS A 103 -21.33 -27.44 -10.09
CA HIS A 103 -20.33 -26.53 -10.64
C HIS A 103 -20.36 -26.56 -12.17
N LEU A 104 -20.49 -25.37 -12.77
CA LEU A 104 -20.45 -25.17 -14.21
C LEU A 104 -19.50 -24.02 -14.54
N ASN A 105 -18.46 -24.32 -15.31
CA ASN A 105 -17.51 -23.33 -15.80
C ASN A 105 -17.60 -23.19 -17.32
N LEU A 106 -18.00 -22.01 -17.76
CA LEU A 106 -18.15 -21.58 -19.16
C LEU A 106 -17.20 -20.42 -19.50
N SER A 107 -16.17 -20.18 -18.68
CA SER A 107 -15.23 -19.07 -18.88
C SER A 107 -14.42 -19.16 -20.18
N ASP A 108 -13.90 -18.02 -20.63
CA ASP A 108 -13.02 -17.92 -21.81
C ASP A 108 -13.68 -18.44 -23.10
N ASN A 109 -14.98 -18.19 -23.26
CA ASN A 109 -15.74 -18.52 -24.47
C ASN A 109 -16.15 -17.23 -25.20
N LYS A 110 -17.13 -17.32 -26.13
CA LYS A 110 -17.58 -16.21 -26.97
C LYS A 110 -19.09 -16.00 -26.86
N LEU A 111 -19.66 -16.27 -25.67
CA LEU A 111 -21.08 -16.09 -25.44
C LEU A 111 -21.42 -14.59 -25.48
N GLU A 112 -22.41 -14.20 -26.27
CA GLU A 112 -22.84 -12.80 -26.38
C GLU A 112 -24.15 -12.50 -25.62
N VAL A 113 -25.03 -13.49 -25.47
CA VAL A 113 -26.35 -13.34 -24.84
C VAL A 113 -26.60 -14.48 -23.88
N LEU A 114 -27.07 -14.17 -22.68
CA LEU A 114 -27.62 -15.13 -21.73
C LEU A 114 -29.15 -15.07 -21.80
N GLN A 115 -29.73 -15.91 -22.65
CA GLN A 115 -31.18 -15.97 -22.88
C GLN A 115 -31.91 -16.72 -21.76
N ASN A 116 -33.19 -16.43 -21.57
CA ASN A 116 -34.02 -17.10 -20.59
C ASN A 116 -34.02 -18.63 -20.79
N ARG A 117 -34.08 -19.37 -19.68
CA ARG A 117 -34.16 -20.85 -19.65
C ARG A 117 -32.91 -21.61 -20.14
N VAL A 118 -31.79 -20.97 -20.45
CA VAL A 118 -30.55 -21.71 -20.79
C VAL A 118 -30.05 -22.57 -19.64
N PHE A 119 -30.25 -22.14 -18.39
CA PHE A 119 -29.86 -22.88 -17.18
C PHE A 119 -31.02 -23.69 -16.56
N GLU A 120 -32.08 -23.97 -17.32
CA GLU A 120 -33.19 -24.79 -16.85
C GLU A 120 -32.71 -26.19 -16.42
N GLY A 121 -33.26 -26.71 -15.31
CA GLY A 121 -32.86 -27.99 -14.71
C GLY A 121 -31.70 -27.92 -13.70
N LEU A 122 -31.01 -26.78 -13.58
CA LEU A 122 -29.82 -26.61 -12.73
C LEU A 122 -30.13 -26.16 -11.29
N GLU A 123 -31.21 -26.66 -10.67
CA GLU A 123 -31.68 -26.22 -9.35
C GLU A 123 -30.68 -26.43 -8.20
N ARG A 124 -29.71 -27.35 -8.37
CA ARG A 124 -28.64 -27.64 -7.41
C ARG A 124 -27.32 -26.92 -7.69
N LEU A 125 -27.27 -26.10 -8.73
CA LEU A 125 -26.04 -25.41 -9.13
C LEU A 125 -25.61 -24.46 -8.04
N GLY A 126 -24.41 -24.66 -7.51
CA GLY A 126 -23.79 -23.82 -6.49
C GLY A 126 -22.81 -22.81 -7.07
N VAL A 127 -22.17 -23.12 -8.20
CA VAL A 127 -21.13 -22.29 -8.81
C VAL A 127 -21.35 -22.19 -10.32
N LEU A 128 -21.46 -20.95 -10.81
CA LEU A 128 -21.55 -20.62 -12.23
C LEU A 128 -20.49 -19.58 -12.59
N ILE A 129 -19.56 -19.97 -13.47
CA ILE A 129 -18.44 -19.12 -13.89
C ILE A 129 -18.59 -18.83 -15.39
N LEU A 130 -18.74 -17.54 -15.72
CA LEU A 130 -18.96 -17.02 -17.07
C LEU A 130 -17.93 -15.94 -17.44
N ASN A 131 -16.81 -15.89 -16.71
CA ASN A 131 -15.74 -14.90 -16.90
C ASN A 131 -15.17 -14.92 -18.32
N ASN A 132 -14.68 -13.78 -18.80
CA ASN A 132 -14.00 -13.66 -20.10
C ASN A 132 -14.84 -14.20 -21.27
N ASN A 133 -16.09 -13.75 -21.37
CA ASN A 133 -16.93 -13.97 -22.55
C ASN A 133 -17.18 -12.61 -23.23
N GLU A 134 -18.11 -12.58 -24.18
CA GLU A 134 -18.51 -11.36 -24.89
C GLU A 134 -19.94 -10.94 -24.51
N ILE A 135 -20.39 -11.29 -23.30
CA ILE A 135 -21.80 -11.17 -22.90
C ILE A 135 -22.18 -9.70 -22.83
N LYS A 136 -23.15 -9.30 -23.67
CA LYS A 136 -23.72 -7.95 -23.73
C LYS A 136 -25.09 -7.89 -23.07
N GLU A 137 -25.87 -8.95 -23.23
CA GLU A 137 -27.27 -9.02 -22.79
C GLU A 137 -27.49 -10.18 -21.83
N VAL A 138 -28.17 -9.88 -20.71
CA VAL A 138 -28.59 -10.84 -19.69
C VAL A 138 -30.11 -10.71 -19.54
N GLU A 139 -30.87 -11.67 -20.07
CA GLU A 139 -32.33 -11.63 -20.00
C GLU A 139 -32.82 -11.76 -18.55
N GLY A 140 -33.97 -11.14 -18.24
CA GLY A 140 -34.41 -10.94 -16.85
C GLY A 140 -34.78 -12.19 -16.05
N GLU A 141 -35.03 -13.33 -16.69
CA GLU A 141 -35.35 -14.61 -16.01
C GLU A 141 -34.26 -15.68 -16.25
N VAL A 142 -33.06 -15.30 -16.68
CA VAL A 142 -32.03 -16.29 -17.03
C VAL A 142 -31.57 -17.15 -15.86
N PHE A 143 -31.57 -16.60 -14.64
CA PHE A 143 -31.19 -17.31 -13.41
C PHE A 143 -32.38 -17.85 -12.62
N ARG A 144 -33.55 -17.94 -13.25
CA ARG A 144 -34.77 -18.44 -12.60
C ARG A 144 -34.57 -19.85 -12.04
N ASN A 145 -35.10 -20.09 -10.84
CA ASN A 145 -35.02 -21.35 -10.07
C ASN A 145 -33.59 -21.79 -9.64
N LEU A 146 -32.54 -20.98 -9.83
CA LEU A 146 -31.18 -21.29 -9.36
C LEU A 146 -31.01 -21.01 -7.86
N HIS A 147 -31.92 -21.53 -7.05
CA HIS A 147 -31.97 -21.30 -5.60
C HIS A 147 -30.72 -21.83 -4.87
N GLY A 148 -30.03 -22.82 -5.44
CA GLY A 148 -28.80 -23.38 -4.90
C GLY A 148 -27.55 -22.53 -5.13
N LEU A 149 -27.62 -21.47 -5.96
CA LEU A 149 -26.44 -20.75 -6.42
C LEU A 149 -25.79 -19.95 -5.28
N VAL A 150 -24.49 -20.17 -5.10
CA VAL A 150 -23.66 -19.54 -4.05
C VAL A 150 -22.63 -18.61 -4.68
N ASN A 151 -22.08 -18.95 -5.85
CA ASN A 151 -21.09 -18.15 -6.57
C ASN A 151 -21.52 -17.91 -8.02
N LEU A 152 -21.60 -16.63 -8.41
CA LEU A 152 -21.84 -16.18 -9.77
C LEU A 152 -20.73 -15.22 -10.19
N GLU A 153 -19.96 -15.63 -11.20
CA GLU A 153 -18.86 -14.82 -11.74
C GLU A 153 -19.11 -14.48 -13.22
N LEU A 154 -19.13 -13.18 -13.52
CA LEU A 154 -19.35 -12.58 -14.84
C LEU A 154 -18.23 -11.58 -15.20
N THR A 155 -17.04 -11.75 -14.63
CA THR A 155 -15.89 -10.86 -14.82
C THR A 155 -15.53 -10.71 -16.29
N ASN A 156 -15.12 -9.51 -16.71
CA ASN A 156 -14.56 -9.25 -18.04
C ASN A 156 -15.51 -9.70 -19.16
N ASN A 157 -16.69 -9.08 -19.15
CA ASN A 157 -17.72 -9.21 -20.18
C ASN A 157 -18.08 -7.80 -20.69
N GLN A 158 -19.18 -7.66 -21.42
CA GLN A 158 -19.61 -6.40 -22.03
C GLN A 158 -20.99 -5.96 -21.54
N ILE A 159 -21.40 -6.38 -20.33
CA ILE A 159 -22.75 -6.15 -19.80
C ILE A 159 -22.93 -4.66 -19.51
N GLU A 160 -23.89 -4.02 -20.18
CA GLU A 160 -24.17 -2.57 -20.03
C GLU A 160 -25.25 -2.28 -18.99
N ALA A 161 -26.22 -3.19 -18.85
CA ALA A 161 -27.33 -3.09 -17.92
C ALA A 161 -27.79 -4.48 -17.46
N LEU A 162 -28.39 -4.53 -16.28
CA LEU A 162 -29.07 -5.70 -15.74
C LEU A 162 -30.55 -5.36 -15.57
N ASN A 163 -31.42 -6.33 -15.85
CA ASN A 163 -32.85 -6.19 -15.65
C ASN A 163 -33.19 -6.15 -14.15
N ASP A 164 -34.25 -5.43 -13.80
CA ASP A 164 -34.79 -5.41 -12.44
C ASP A 164 -35.17 -6.84 -12.01
N GLY A 165 -34.75 -7.25 -10.82
CA GLY A 165 -35.08 -8.58 -10.30
C GLY A 165 -34.37 -9.76 -10.98
N VAL A 166 -33.36 -9.54 -11.83
CA VAL A 166 -32.61 -10.64 -12.49
C VAL A 166 -32.02 -11.67 -11.51
N PHE A 167 -31.82 -11.28 -10.24
CA PHE A 167 -31.32 -12.13 -9.18
C PHE A 167 -32.38 -12.53 -8.13
N GLN A 168 -33.68 -12.37 -8.42
CA GLN A 168 -34.77 -12.58 -7.45
C GLN A 168 -34.78 -13.95 -6.77
N ASP A 169 -34.37 -15.01 -7.50
CA ASP A 169 -34.38 -16.39 -7.00
C ASP A 169 -33.05 -16.80 -6.32
N LEU A 170 -32.03 -15.94 -6.32
CA LEU A 170 -30.66 -16.24 -5.86
C LEU A 170 -30.47 -16.00 -4.35
N GLU A 171 -31.39 -16.49 -3.54
CA GLU A 171 -31.44 -16.23 -2.09
C GLU A 171 -30.21 -16.76 -1.32
N ASN A 172 -29.48 -17.72 -1.88
CA ASN A 172 -28.27 -18.31 -1.30
C ASN A 172 -26.96 -17.72 -1.82
N LEU A 173 -27.02 -16.71 -2.70
CA LEU A 173 -25.84 -16.14 -3.32
C LEU A 173 -24.95 -15.46 -2.28
N ALA A 174 -23.71 -15.93 -2.21
CA ALA A 174 -22.69 -15.40 -1.31
C ALA A 174 -21.64 -14.57 -2.06
N HIS A 175 -21.35 -14.92 -3.31
CA HIS A 175 -20.34 -14.26 -4.14
C HIS A 175 -20.97 -13.81 -5.45
N LEU A 176 -20.99 -12.50 -5.68
CA LEU A 176 -21.41 -11.89 -6.94
C LEU A 176 -20.29 -11.02 -7.50
N VAL A 177 -19.72 -11.44 -8.62
CA VAL A 177 -18.59 -10.76 -9.26
C VAL A 177 -18.99 -10.31 -10.66
N LEU A 178 -19.10 -8.99 -10.85
CA LEU A 178 -19.48 -8.30 -12.08
C LEU A 178 -18.39 -7.34 -12.58
N ARG A 179 -17.17 -7.43 -12.04
CA ARG A 179 -16.08 -6.51 -12.36
C ARG A 179 -15.65 -6.57 -13.84
N TYR A 180 -15.07 -5.48 -14.34
CA TYR A 180 -14.66 -5.36 -15.75
C TYR A 180 -15.83 -5.60 -16.71
N ASN A 181 -16.93 -4.88 -16.49
CA ASN A 181 -18.07 -4.83 -17.40
C ASN A 181 -18.32 -3.37 -17.82
N LYS A 182 -19.49 -3.08 -18.36
CA LYS A 182 -19.89 -1.74 -18.81
C LYS A 182 -21.14 -1.25 -18.06
N LEU A 183 -21.41 -1.76 -16.86
CA LEU A 183 -22.61 -1.41 -16.10
C LEU A 183 -22.65 0.10 -15.85
N GLN A 184 -23.72 0.76 -16.24
CA GLN A 184 -23.85 2.23 -16.11
C GLN A 184 -24.74 2.66 -14.94
N ARG A 185 -25.71 1.81 -14.57
CA ARG A 185 -26.75 2.11 -13.59
C ARG A 185 -26.95 0.91 -12.67
N LEU A 186 -27.34 1.20 -11.43
CA LEU A 186 -27.73 0.23 -10.43
C LEU A 186 -29.14 0.56 -9.93
N ASP A 187 -29.90 -0.49 -9.63
CA ASP A 187 -31.20 -0.41 -8.96
C ASP A 187 -31.15 -1.17 -7.62
N THR A 188 -31.84 -0.66 -6.60
CA THR A 188 -31.86 -1.26 -5.26
C THR A 188 -32.50 -2.66 -5.25
N SER A 189 -33.42 -2.95 -6.18
CA SER A 189 -34.01 -4.28 -6.34
C SER A 189 -32.99 -5.36 -6.71
N LEU A 190 -31.86 -5.00 -7.31
CA LEU A 190 -30.83 -5.93 -7.76
C LEU A 190 -30.24 -6.75 -6.60
N VAL A 191 -30.01 -6.10 -5.46
CA VAL A 191 -29.38 -6.71 -4.27
C VAL A 191 -30.36 -6.97 -3.13
N ALA A 192 -31.63 -6.58 -3.28
CA ALA A 192 -32.70 -6.85 -2.33
C ALA A 192 -32.84 -8.35 -1.95
N PRO A 193 -32.83 -9.32 -2.89
CA PRO A 193 -32.97 -10.74 -2.55
C PRO A 193 -31.71 -11.37 -1.93
N LEU A 194 -30.54 -10.73 -2.07
CA LEU A 194 -29.23 -11.31 -1.82
C LEU A 194 -28.81 -11.20 -0.34
N ASN A 195 -29.59 -11.81 0.55
CA ASN A 195 -29.43 -11.70 2.01
C ASN A 195 -28.19 -12.42 2.58
N LYS A 196 -27.53 -13.27 1.79
CA LYS A 196 -26.36 -14.07 2.21
C LYS A 196 -25.05 -13.60 1.58
N LEU A 197 -25.02 -12.40 1.00
CA LEU A 197 -23.82 -11.86 0.38
C LEU A 197 -22.66 -11.77 1.38
N ILE A 198 -21.52 -12.29 0.93
CA ILE A 198 -20.22 -12.26 1.59
C ILE A 198 -19.25 -11.41 0.75
N HIS A 199 -19.38 -11.44 -0.57
CA HIS A 199 -18.53 -10.71 -1.49
C HIS A 199 -19.35 -10.11 -2.65
N LEU A 200 -19.17 -8.81 -2.86
CA LEU A 200 -19.76 -8.08 -3.98
C LEU A 200 -18.67 -7.27 -4.67
N ASP A 201 -18.40 -7.58 -5.93
CA ASP A 201 -17.43 -6.83 -6.72
C ASP A 201 -18.07 -6.33 -8.02
N MET A 202 -18.33 -5.02 -8.06
CA MET A 202 -18.81 -4.27 -9.22
C MET A 202 -17.76 -3.26 -9.70
N SER A 203 -16.48 -3.46 -9.34
CA SER A 203 -15.39 -2.57 -9.73
C SER A 203 -15.15 -2.56 -11.26
N HIS A 204 -14.44 -1.56 -11.77
CA HIS A 204 -14.11 -1.46 -13.19
C HIS A 204 -15.34 -1.55 -14.10
N ASN A 205 -16.33 -0.70 -13.82
CA ASN A 205 -17.55 -0.54 -14.60
C ASN A 205 -17.73 0.94 -14.95
N GLN A 206 -18.92 1.35 -15.39
CA GLN A 206 -19.25 2.73 -15.76
C GLN A 206 -20.36 3.30 -14.86
N ILE A 207 -20.47 2.77 -13.63
CA ILE A 207 -21.56 3.11 -12.71
C ILE A 207 -21.43 4.57 -12.33
N SER A 208 -22.50 5.34 -12.51
CA SER A 208 -22.49 6.80 -12.27
C SER A 208 -23.07 7.22 -10.91
N LYS A 209 -23.87 6.35 -10.29
CA LYS A 209 -24.56 6.63 -9.03
C LYS A 209 -24.84 5.34 -8.26
N ILE A 210 -24.66 5.37 -6.95
CA ILE A 210 -25.20 4.36 -6.04
C ILE A 210 -26.63 4.78 -5.65
N PRO A 211 -27.65 3.93 -5.83
CA PRO A 211 -29.03 4.27 -5.50
C PRO A 211 -29.27 4.32 -3.99
N GLU A 212 -30.41 4.89 -3.61
CA GLU A 212 -30.80 4.99 -2.20
C GLU A 212 -31.03 3.61 -1.58
N ASN A 213 -30.63 3.47 -0.31
CA ASN A 213 -30.79 2.24 0.47
C ASN A 213 -30.17 0.96 -0.15
N PHE A 214 -29.22 1.08 -1.09
CA PHE A 214 -28.68 -0.05 -1.86
C PHE A 214 -28.25 -1.24 -0.98
N LEU A 215 -27.42 -1.00 0.04
CA LEU A 215 -26.97 -1.99 1.02
C LEU A 215 -27.31 -1.56 2.47
N CYS A 216 -28.42 -0.84 2.65
CA CYS A 216 -28.85 -0.36 3.96
C CYS A 216 -29.09 -1.53 4.94
N ASP A 217 -28.56 -1.40 6.15
CA ASP A 217 -28.72 -2.34 7.27
C ASP A 217 -28.33 -3.79 6.92
N ARG A 218 -27.36 -3.96 5.99
CA ARG A 218 -26.83 -5.25 5.56
C ARG A 218 -25.67 -5.70 6.45
N LEU A 219 -25.62 -7.01 6.74
CA LEU A 219 -24.46 -7.68 7.31
C LEU A 219 -23.78 -8.51 6.22
N ILE A 220 -22.52 -8.20 5.95
CA ILE A 220 -21.67 -8.91 4.99
C ILE A 220 -20.50 -9.51 5.78
N ASP A 221 -20.52 -10.83 5.93
CA ASP A 221 -19.52 -11.59 6.70
C ASP A 221 -18.35 -12.01 5.80
N GLY A 222 -17.74 -11.03 5.11
CA GLY A 222 -16.78 -11.32 4.07
C GLY A 222 -15.84 -10.18 3.70
N TYR A 223 -15.00 -10.46 2.70
CA TYR A 223 -13.76 -9.73 2.47
C TYR A 223 -13.95 -8.34 1.86
N ARG A 224 -14.88 -8.18 0.90
CA ARG A 224 -14.91 -6.97 0.08
C ARG A 224 -16.27 -6.68 -0.54
N VAL A 225 -16.67 -5.42 -0.42
CA VAL A 225 -17.74 -4.75 -1.18
C VAL A 225 -17.07 -3.64 -1.99
N SER A 226 -16.91 -3.84 -3.30
CA SER A 226 -16.18 -2.90 -4.15
C SER A 226 -17.01 -2.32 -5.28
N PHE A 227 -16.91 -1.01 -5.41
CA PHE A 227 -17.40 -0.22 -6.54
C PHE A 227 -16.28 0.66 -7.10
N SER A 228 -15.01 0.31 -6.86
CA SER A 228 -13.89 1.13 -7.31
C SER A 228 -13.72 1.14 -8.82
N HIS A 229 -12.99 2.13 -9.34
CA HIS A 229 -12.80 2.31 -10.78
C HIS A 229 -14.12 2.37 -11.56
N ASN A 230 -15.03 3.22 -11.09
CA ASN A 230 -16.30 3.53 -11.74
C ASN A 230 -16.37 5.04 -12.03
N GLN A 231 -17.56 5.53 -12.38
CA GLN A 231 -17.83 6.95 -12.64
C GLN A 231 -18.75 7.55 -11.56
N ILE A 232 -18.72 7.00 -10.34
CA ILE A 232 -19.71 7.33 -9.31
C ILE A 232 -19.50 8.77 -8.87
N ALA A 233 -20.46 9.63 -9.19
CA ALA A 233 -20.47 11.03 -8.80
C ALA A 233 -21.40 11.30 -7.60
N GLU A 234 -22.31 10.38 -7.29
CA GLU A 234 -23.29 10.51 -6.23
C GLU A 234 -23.54 9.19 -5.49
N ILE A 235 -23.59 9.25 -4.16
CA ILE A 235 -24.12 8.19 -3.29
C ILE A 235 -25.52 8.62 -2.84
N GLY A 236 -26.51 7.77 -3.09
CA GLY A 236 -27.89 7.99 -2.67
C GLY A 236 -28.04 8.03 -1.15
N ALA A 237 -29.12 8.66 -0.68
CA ALA A 237 -29.44 8.73 0.74
C ALA A 237 -29.49 7.33 1.37
N CYS A 238 -28.82 7.18 2.53
CA CYS A 238 -28.75 5.93 3.28
C CYS A 238 -28.25 4.71 2.49
N ALA A 239 -27.56 4.89 1.35
CA ALA A 239 -27.13 3.79 0.49
C ALA A 239 -26.36 2.70 1.25
N PHE A 240 -25.52 3.09 2.21
CA PHE A 240 -24.73 2.18 3.05
C PHE A 240 -25.05 2.34 4.54
N ARG A 241 -26.17 2.98 4.91
CA ARG A 241 -26.46 3.21 6.33
C ARG A 241 -26.56 1.89 7.08
N GLY A 242 -25.82 1.72 8.17
CA GLY A 242 -25.86 0.50 8.97
C GLY A 242 -25.24 -0.73 8.29
N LEU A 243 -24.48 -0.53 7.21
CA LEU A 243 -23.75 -1.61 6.55
C LEU A 243 -22.60 -2.09 7.45
N VAL A 244 -22.59 -3.38 7.77
CA VAL A 244 -21.54 -4.02 8.55
C VAL A 244 -20.79 -5.00 7.66
N ILE A 245 -19.49 -4.78 7.47
CA ILE A 245 -18.57 -5.67 6.74
C ILE A 245 -17.53 -6.19 7.73
N ARG A 246 -17.73 -7.41 8.23
CA ARG A 246 -16.83 -8.01 9.24
C ARG A 246 -15.47 -8.31 8.64
N ASP A 247 -14.43 -7.75 9.23
CA ASP A 247 -13.02 -7.90 8.82
C ASP A 247 -12.73 -7.54 7.34
N GLY A 248 -13.69 -6.94 6.64
CA GLY A 248 -13.60 -6.62 5.21
C GLY A 248 -13.62 -5.13 4.92
N GLU A 249 -13.70 -4.80 3.63
CA GLU A 249 -13.58 -3.44 3.15
C GLU A 249 -14.75 -2.96 2.29
N LEU A 250 -15.11 -1.68 2.47
CA LEU A 250 -15.95 -0.92 1.54
C LEU A 250 -15.05 -0.07 0.66
N ASP A 251 -14.99 -0.40 -0.63
CA ASP A 251 -14.12 0.27 -1.58
C ASP A 251 -14.91 1.09 -2.60
N LEU A 252 -14.82 2.41 -2.46
CA LEU A 252 -15.39 3.42 -3.33
C LEU A 252 -14.28 4.25 -4.01
N GLY A 253 -13.04 3.77 -4.00
CA GLY A 253 -11.89 4.49 -4.57
C GLY A 253 -11.95 4.63 -6.09
N HIS A 254 -11.17 5.54 -6.67
CA HIS A 254 -11.11 5.75 -8.13
C HIS A 254 -12.50 6.01 -8.75
N ASN A 255 -13.22 6.99 -8.19
CA ASN A 255 -14.54 7.42 -8.64
C ASN A 255 -14.56 8.95 -8.85
N GLN A 256 -15.74 9.55 -8.98
CA GLN A 256 -15.92 10.97 -9.28
C GLN A 256 -16.70 11.70 -8.18
N LEU A 257 -16.68 11.17 -6.95
CA LEU A 257 -17.39 11.78 -5.84
C LEU A 257 -16.85 13.19 -5.60
N LYS A 258 -17.74 14.18 -5.61
CA LYS A 258 -17.40 15.57 -5.27
C LYS A 258 -17.83 15.95 -3.86
N VAL A 259 -18.93 15.37 -3.40
CA VAL A 259 -19.50 15.64 -2.08
C VAL A 259 -19.83 14.32 -1.42
N LEU A 260 -19.36 14.14 -0.18
CA LEU A 260 -19.82 13.05 0.67
C LEU A 260 -21.02 13.55 1.48
N LYS A 261 -22.22 13.17 1.04
CA LYS A 261 -23.48 13.65 1.62
C LYS A 261 -23.72 13.13 3.03
N ALA A 262 -24.49 13.86 3.82
CA ALA A 262 -24.92 13.46 5.15
C ALA A 262 -25.59 12.08 5.12
N GLY A 263 -25.25 11.21 6.07
CA GLY A 263 -25.81 9.86 6.16
C GLY A 263 -25.30 8.85 5.13
N SER A 264 -24.43 9.22 4.18
CA SER A 264 -23.91 8.29 3.15
C SER A 264 -23.20 7.09 3.76
N LEU A 265 -22.44 7.31 4.83
CA LEU A 265 -21.66 6.29 5.54
C LEU A 265 -22.04 6.21 7.04
N SER A 266 -23.24 6.68 7.40
CA SER A 266 -23.67 6.63 8.79
C SER A 266 -23.81 5.19 9.26
N LYS A 267 -23.24 4.88 10.44
CA LYS A 267 -23.25 3.54 11.05
C LYS A 267 -22.61 2.45 10.18
N VAL A 268 -21.75 2.82 9.22
CA VAL A 268 -20.95 1.83 8.51
C VAL A 268 -19.91 1.27 9.48
N GLU A 269 -19.82 -0.05 9.56
CA GLU A 269 -18.78 -0.77 10.28
C GLU A 269 -17.97 -1.60 9.29
N ALA A 270 -16.68 -1.32 9.14
CA ALA A 270 -15.80 -2.08 8.25
C ALA A 270 -14.36 -2.07 8.77
N ASN A 271 -13.53 -3.04 8.38
CA ASN A 271 -12.10 -2.94 8.68
C ASN A 271 -11.49 -1.74 7.94
N LYS A 272 -11.83 -1.57 6.66
CA LYS A 272 -11.34 -0.47 5.82
C LYS A 272 -12.46 0.19 5.02
N VAL A 273 -12.45 1.51 4.99
CA VAL A 273 -13.30 2.32 4.11
C VAL A 273 -12.39 3.13 3.19
N ILE A 274 -12.49 2.88 1.88
CA ILE A 274 -11.64 3.51 0.85
C ILE A 274 -12.47 4.49 0.04
N LEU A 275 -12.10 5.77 0.12
CA LEU A 275 -12.64 6.87 -0.67
C LEU A 275 -11.52 7.57 -1.47
N SER A 276 -10.34 6.97 -1.55
CA SER A 276 -9.16 7.52 -2.22
C SER A 276 -9.37 7.72 -3.71
N HIS A 277 -8.61 8.64 -4.32
CA HIS A 277 -8.69 8.92 -5.75
C HIS A 277 -10.11 9.26 -6.22
N ASN A 278 -10.79 10.11 -5.47
CA ASN A 278 -12.04 10.73 -5.87
C ASN A 278 -11.78 12.20 -6.22
N SER A 279 -12.83 13.01 -6.34
CA SER A 279 -12.71 14.47 -6.50
C SER A 279 -13.38 15.18 -5.34
N THR A 280 -13.36 14.59 -4.13
CA THR A 280 -14.18 15.06 -3.01
C THR A 280 -13.66 16.41 -2.55
N GLU A 281 -14.50 17.42 -2.65
CA GLU A 281 -14.24 18.80 -2.23
C GLU A 281 -14.84 19.08 -0.85
N THR A 282 -15.94 18.40 -0.51
CA THR A 282 -16.69 18.67 0.72
C THR A 282 -17.25 17.39 1.34
N ILE A 283 -17.13 17.30 2.66
CA ILE A 283 -17.83 16.33 3.49
C ILE A 283 -18.98 17.10 4.16
N GLU A 284 -20.22 16.61 4.03
CA GLU A 284 -21.35 17.20 4.76
C GLU A 284 -21.36 16.71 6.22
N ASN A 285 -21.90 17.53 7.12
CA ASN A 285 -22.03 17.18 8.53
C ASN A 285 -22.87 15.90 8.70
N GLY A 286 -22.37 14.94 9.48
CA GLY A 286 -23.04 13.65 9.69
C GLY A 286 -22.84 12.64 8.56
N ALA A 287 -21.95 12.89 7.58
CA ALA A 287 -21.57 11.88 6.59
C ALA A 287 -21.05 10.58 7.23
N PHE A 288 -20.30 10.71 8.34
CA PHE A 288 -19.69 9.62 9.10
C PHE A 288 -20.35 9.38 10.47
N GLU A 289 -21.60 9.79 10.66
CA GLU A 289 -22.27 9.65 11.96
C GLU A 289 -22.29 8.18 12.42
N ASP A 290 -21.61 7.90 13.54
CA ASP A 290 -21.38 6.56 14.10
C ASP A 290 -20.69 5.56 13.15
N CYS A 291 -19.96 6.05 12.14
CA CYS A 291 -19.11 5.20 11.30
C CYS A 291 -17.92 4.68 12.12
N ALA A 292 -17.66 3.38 12.08
CA ALA A 292 -16.54 2.74 12.76
C ALA A 292 -15.67 1.97 11.77
N CYS A 293 -14.38 2.28 11.73
CA CYS A 293 -13.43 1.51 10.94
C CYS A 293 -12.02 1.46 11.54
N THR A 294 -11.21 0.49 11.11
CA THR A 294 -9.79 0.44 11.47
C THR A 294 -9.02 1.46 10.66
N GLU A 295 -9.32 1.53 9.36
CA GLU A 295 -8.67 2.44 8.41
C GLU A 295 -9.69 3.21 7.58
N LEU A 296 -9.50 4.53 7.49
CA LEU A 296 -10.26 5.41 6.61
C LEU A 296 -9.30 6.08 5.64
N HIS A 297 -9.49 5.84 4.35
CA HIS A 297 -8.65 6.40 3.30
C HIS A 297 -9.43 7.48 2.54
N LEU A 298 -9.00 8.73 2.69
CA LEU A 298 -9.53 9.94 2.05
C LEU A 298 -8.44 10.67 1.27
N ASP A 299 -7.30 10.02 1.04
CA ASP A 299 -6.18 10.57 0.28
C ASP A 299 -6.53 10.77 -1.20
N ASN A 300 -5.72 11.56 -1.91
CA ASN A 300 -5.92 11.83 -3.34
C ASN A 300 -7.34 12.37 -3.65
N ASN A 301 -7.75 13.40 -2.93
CA ASN A 301 -9.03 14.10 -3.09
C ASN A 301 -8.78 15.63 -3.18
N ASN A 302 -9.84 16.45 -3.13
CA ASN A 302 -9.75 17.91 -3.23
C ASN A 302 -10.21 18.63 -1.95
N LEU A 303 -10.12 17.97 -0.78
CA LEU A 303 -10.58 18.53 0.48
C LEU A 303 -9.74 19.76 0.85
N ALA A 304 -10.39 20.89 1.10
CA ALA A 304 -9.73 22.15 1.48
C ALA A 304 -9.71 22.40 3.00
N GLU A 305 -10.70 21.85 3.70
CA GLU A 305 -10.85 21.98 5.15
C GLU A 305 -11.46 20.71 5.75
N ILE A 306 -11.19 20.50 7.03
CA ILE A 306 -11.83 19.46 7.84
C ILE A 306 -12.25 20.05 9.18
N THR A 307 -13.46 19.74 9.63
CA THR A 307 -14.03 20.29 10.87
C THR A 307 -14.55 19.19 11.78
N SER A 308 -14.72 19.52 13.07
CA SER A 308 -15.29 18.61 14.06
C SER A 308 -16.71 18.12 13.72
N GLN A 309 -17.48 18.92 12.99
CA GLN A 309 -18.85 18.57 12.59
C GLN A 309 -18.86 17.56 11.44
N GLN A 310 -17.88 17.63 10.53
CA GLN A 310 -17.73 16.70 9.41
C GLN A 310 -17.30 15.31 9.90
N LEU A 311 -16.39 15.26 10.88
CA LEU A 311 -15.90 14.01 11.48
C LEU A 311 -16.68 13.60 12.74
N LYS A 312 -17.84 14.21 12.99
CA LYS A 312 -18.63 13.92 14.21
C LYS A 312 -19.06 12.45 14.24
N GLY A 313 -18.74 11.76 15.34
CA GLY A 313 -19.12 10.37 15.55
C GLY A 313 -18.24 9.34 14.82
N LEU A 314 -17.28 9.80 14.02
CA LEU A 314 -16.33 8.93 13.34
C LEU A 314 -15.39 8.26 14.36
N LYS A 315 -15.28 6.94 14.28
CA LYS A 315 -14.38 6.12 15.09
C LYS A 315 -13.38 5.40 14.19
N VAL A 316 -12.16 5.94 14.11
CA VAL A 316 -11.05 5.34 13.34
C VAL A 316 -9.98 4.84 14.30
N ASN A 317 -9.68 3.54 14.27
CA ASN A 317 -8.87 2.90 15.32
C ASN A 317 -7.39 2.71 14.98
N ARG A 318 -6.96 2.92 13.73
CA ARG A 318 -5.55 2.71 13.35
C ARG A 318 -5.02 3.79 12.44
N HIS A 319 -5.65 4.03 11.29
CA HIS A 319 -5.06 4.88 10.25
C HIS A 319 -6.09 5.77 9.58
N LEU A 320 -5.86 7.08 9.60
CA LEU A 320 -6.60 8.07 8.84
C LEU A 320 -5.66 8.68 7.79
N ARG A 321 -5.93 8.37 6.51
CA ARG A 321 -5.17 8.93 5.37
C ARG A 321 -5.90 10.12 4.79
N LEU A 322 -5.26 11.27 4.83
CA LEU A 322 -5.73 12.54 4.27
C LEU A 322 -4.68 13.17 3.35
N SER A 323 -3.66 12.41 2.98
CA SER A 323 -2.58 12.90 2.12
C SER A 323 -3.05 13.26 0.72
N ARG A 324 -2.28 14.10 0.02
CA ARG A 324 -2.59 14.51 -1.37
C ARG A 324 -4.00 15.10 -1.50
N ASN A 325 -4.34 16.00 -0.58
CA ASN A 325 -5.53 16.84 -0.63
C ASN A 325 -5.12 18.32 -0.81
N ARG A 326 -6.02 19.26 -0.54
CA ARG A 326 -5.77 20.70 -0.57
C ARG A 326 -5.99 21.33 0.80
N ILE A 327 -5.81 20.55 1.87
CA ILE A 327 -6.19 20.96 3.23
C ILE A 327 -5.31 22.14 3.64
N VAL A 328 -5.96 23.23 4.05
CA VAL A 328 -5.30 24.42 4.62
C VAL A 328 -5.55 24.49 6.12
N SER A 329 -6.73 24.08 6.59
CA SER A 329 -7.14 24.13 8.00
C SER A 329 -7.89 22.86 8.43
N PHE A 330 -7.67 22.46 9.68
CA PHE A 330 -8.32 21.31 10.31
C PHE A 330 -8.62 21.55 11.81
N GLU A 331 -8.86 22.80 12.20
CA GLU A 331 -9.01 23.20 13.60
C GLU A 331 -10.12 22.42 14.33
N GLY A 332 -9.73 21.67 15.37
CA GLY A 332 -10.65 20.86 16.18
C GLY A 332 -11.24 19.64 15.45
N ALA A 333 -10.76 19.29 14.25
CA ALA A 333 -11.31 18.20 13.45
C ALA A 333 -11.32 16.84 14.18
N PHE A 334 -10.31 16.59 15.02
CA PHE A 334 -9.99 15.26 15.52
C PHE A 334 -10.44 14.97 16.96
N VAL A 335 -11.27 15.84 17.56
CA VAL A 335 -11.70 15.74 18.97
C VAL A 335 -12.34 14.38 19.31
N ASN A 336 -12.95 13.69 18.33
CA ASN A 336 -13.60 12.38 18.52
C ASN A 336 -12.74 11.17 18.11
N CYS A 337 -11.52 11.38 17.60
CA CYS A 337 -10.65 10.33 17.04
C CYS A 337 -9.67 9.75 18.08
N CYS A 338 -10.15 9.49 19.30
CA CYS A 338 -9.29 9.12 20.43
C CYS A 338 -8.54 7.80 20.30
N THR A 339 -8.98 6.91 19.43
CA THR A 339 -8.34 5.61 19.17
C THR A 339 -7.34 5.64 18.02
N LEU A 340 -7.21 6.76 17.29
CA LEU A 340 -6.39 6.85 16.10
C LEU A 340 -4.90 6.69 16.41
N GLY A 341 -4.22 5.77 15.72
CA GLY A 341 -2.78 5.51 15.88
C GLY A 341 -1.88 6.28 14.89
N ARG A 342 -2.32 6.44 13.64
CA ARG A 342 -1.56 7.10 12.57
C ARG A 342 -2.44 8.10 11.83
N LEU A 343 -1.92 9.32 11.68
CA LEU A 343 -2.54 10.40 10.93
C LEU A 343 -1.60 10.81 9.81
N ASP A 344 -2.06 10.67 8.58
CA ASP A 344 -1.32 11.06 7.39
C ASP A 344 -1.94 12.31 6.76
N LEU A 345 -1.21 13.43 6.82
CA LEU A 345 -1.56 14.73 6.24
C LEU A 345 -0.52 15.18 5.20
N ASP A 346 0.28 14.26 4.66
CA ASP A 346 1.33 14.58 3.69
C ASP A 346 0.77 15.21 2.40
N TYR A 347 1.55 16.03 1.71
CA TYR A 347 1.15 16.66 0.44
C TYR A 347 -0.19 17.41 0.53
N ASN A 348 -0.31 18.29 1.53
CA ASN A 348 -1.42 19.22 1.66
C ASN A 348 -0.94 20.68 1.52
N GLN A 349 -1.80 21.65 1.83
CA GLN A 349 -1.51 23.08 1.72
C GLN A 349 -1.50 23.75 3.09
N ILE A 350 -1.19 22.99 4.16
CA ILE A 350 -1.18 23.47 5.54
C ILE A 350 -0.02 24.45 5.67
N ASP A 351 -0.28 25.71 6.01
CA ASP A 351 0.75 26.75 6.16
C ASP A 351 1.01 27.16 7.62
N HIS A 352 0.15 26.76 8.54
CA HIS A 352 0.31 26.92 9.98
C HIS A 352 -0.38 25.78 10.76
N LEU A 353 0.10 25.54 11.98
CA LEU A 353 -0.51 24.62 12.94
C LEU A 353 -1.16 25.44 14.08
N PRO A 354 -2.49 25.61 14.10
CA PRO A 354 -3.18 26.27 15.20
C PRO A 354 -2.89 25.59 16.54
N ASN A 355 -3.02 26.35 17.64
CA ASN A 355 -2.92 25.76 18.98
C ASN A 355 -4.00 24.68 19.16
N SER A 356 -3.66 23.55 19.76
CA SER A 356 -4.61 22.47 20.08
C SER A 356 -5.32 21.87 18.86
N CYS A 357 -4.77 22.01 17.64
CA CYS A 357 -5.40 21.46 16.43
C CYS A 357 -5.44 19.91 16.41
N PHE A 358 -4.67 19.25 17.27
CA PHE A 358 -4.64 17.79 17.44
C PHE A 358 -5.33 17.30 18.73
N ASP A 359 -6.08 18.16 19.42
CA ASP A 359 -6.84 17.76 20.60
C ASP A 359 -7.76 16.57 20.28
N GLY A 360 -7.79 15.59 21.18
CA GLY A 360 -8.53 14.33 21.03
C GLY A 360 -7.69 13.17 20.49
N LEU A 361 -6.48 13.38 19.98
CA LEU A 361 -5.61 12.33 19.41
C LEU A 361 -4.76 11.60 20.47
N GLU A 362 -5.40 11.11 21.54
CA GLU A 362 -4.74 10.57 22.73
C GLU A 362 -3.87 9.32 22.50
N ASN A 363 -4.13 8.57 21.42
CA ASN A 363 -3.41 7.34 21.06
C ASN A 363 -2.54 7.46 19.81
N LEU A 364 -2.37 8.67 19.27
CA LEU A 364 -1.56 8.87 18.07
C LEU A 364 -0.09 8.57 18.36
N ILE A 365 0.50 7.70 17.54
CA ILE A 365 1.91 7.30 17.61
C ILE A 365 2.73 7.87 16.45
N LEU A 366 2.09 8.11 15.29
CA LEU A 366 2.75 8.58 14.07
C LEU A 366 1.95 9.72 13.43
N LEU A 367 2.62 10.85 13.20
CA LEU A 367 2.08 12.01 12.53
C LEU A 367 2.92 12.35 11.29
N LEU A 368 2.28 12.32 10.12
CA LEU A 368 2.89 12.68 8.85
C LEU A 368 2.37 14.04 8.36
N LEU A 369 3.28 15.01 8.19
CA LEU A 369 3.02 16.38 7.74
C LEU A 369 4.01 16.82 6.65
N ASN A 370 4.63 15.89 5.94
CA ASN A 370 5.58 16.16 4.87
C ASN A 370 4.92 16.95 3.73
N HIS A 371 5.73 17.67 2.96
CA HIS A 371 5.27 18.38 1.75
C HIS A 371 4.07 19.29 2.00
N ASN A 372 4.10 20.02 3.10
CA ASN A 372 3.15 21.08 3.38
C ASN A 372 3.85 22.44 3.24
N SER A 373 3.19 23.53 3.64
CA SER A 373 3.74 24.89 3.57
C SER A 373 3.94 25.51 4.96
N ILE A 374 4.10 24.67 6.00
CA ILE A 374 4.15 25.13 7.40
C ILE A 374 5.34 26.07 7.60
N LYS A 375 5.09 27.28 8.08
CA LYS A 375 6.15 28.30 8.29
C LYS A 375 6.64 28.42 9.73
N THR A 376 5.73 28.24 10.69
CA THR A 376 6.00 28.46 12.12
C THR A 376 5.26 27.43 12.96
N ILE A 377 5.88 26.98 14.05
CA ILE A 377 5.25 26.09 15.04
C ILE A 377 5.09 26.86 16.37
N GLN A 378 3.86 26.96 16.87
CA GLN A 378 3.50 27.71 18.08
C GLN A 378 3.62 26.86 19.36
N GLU A 379 3.52 27.48 20.53
CA GLU A 379 3.72 26.81 21.83
C GLU A 379 2.83 25.59 22.04
N ASN A 380 1.58 25.63 21.60
CA ASN A 380 0.60 24.55 21.83
C ASN A 380 0.18 23.87 20.53
N SER A 381 0.96 23.98 19.45
CA SER A 381 0.63 23.34 18.17
C SER A 381 0.53 21.82 18.26
N PHE A 382 1.30 21.17 19.14
CA PHE A 382 1.31 19.72 19.34
C PHE A 382 0.64 19.25 20.63
N SER A 383 -0.16 20.11 21.27
CA SER A 383 -1.01 19.70 22.39
C SER A 383 -2.00 18.62 21.95
N GLY A 384 -2.36 17.71 22.87
CA GLY A 384 -3.28 16.60 22.59
C GLY A 384 -2.61 15.30 22.12
N LEU A 385 -1.28 15.26 22.02
CA LEU A 385 -0.50 14.14 21.47
C LEU A 385 0.43 13.43 22.49
N PRO A 386 -0.08 12.92 23.63
CA PRO A 386 0.75 12.43 24.73
C PRO A 386 1.52 11.12 24.41
N LYS A 387 1.08 10.36 23.42
CA LYS A 387 1.66 9.06 23.03
C LYS A 387 2.47 9.10 21.73
N LEU A 388 2.73 10.29 21.19
CA LEU A 388 3.38 10.42 19.89
C LEU A 388 4.86 10.00 19.95
N TYR A 389 5.26 9.12 19.02
CA TYR A 389 6.62 8.60 18.89
C TYR A 389 7.39 9.30 17.78
N THR A 390 6.74 9.50 16.63
CA THR A 390 7.42 10.00 15.43
C THR A 390 6.63 11.13 14.77
N ILE A 391 7.35 12.21 14.44
CA ILE A 391 6.83 13.33 13.64
C ILE A 391 7.66 13.47 12.36
N PHE A 392 6.96 13.47 11.23
CA PHE A 392 7.50 13.79 9.92
C PHE A 392 7.05 15.19 9.48
N LEU A 393 8.01 16.11 9.30
CA LEU A 393 7.81 17.50 8.85
C LEU A 393 8.73 17.84 7.66
N ILE A 394 9.10 16.85 6.87
CA ILE A 394 10.05 16.96 5.77
C ILE A 394 9.46 17.86 4.66
N LYS A 395 10.31 18.66 4.00
CA LYS A 395 9.92 19.51 2.86
C LYS A 395 8.75 20.46 3.19
N ASN A 396 8.88 21.17 4.31
CA ASN A 396 8.00 22.28 4.69
C ASN A 396 8.71 23.64 4.49
N GLN A 397 8.20 24.72 5.09
CA GLN A 397 8.81 26.04 5.03
C GLN A 397 9.17 26.57 6.42
N ILE A 398 9.44 25.67 7.38
CA ILE A 398 9.59 26.01 8.80
C ILE A 398 10.80 26.89 8.97
N GLN A 399 10.58 28.09 9.52
CA GLN A 399 11.63 29.07 9.82
C GLN A 399 11.87 29.17 11.32
N THR A 400 10.79 29.12 12.12
CA THR A 400 10.85 29.29 13.57
C THR A 400 10.00 28.25 14.29
N LEU A 401 10.54 27.77 15.40
CA LEU A 401 9.83 26.91 16.36
C LEU A 401 9.73 27.67 17.68
N HIS A 402 8.59 27.59 18.36
CA HIS A 402 8.48 28.11 19.72
C HIS A 402 9.31 27.25 20.70
N PRO A 403 10.02 27.82 21.69
CA PRO A 403 10.88 27.08 22.64
C PRO A 403 10.19 25.98 23.46
N ARG A 404 8.86 25.89 23.43
CA ARG A 404 8.08 24.93 24.23
C ARG A 404 7.11 24.08 23.40
N CYS A 405 7.17 24.18 22.06
CA CYS A 405 6.20 23.48 21.21
C CYS A 405 6.27 21.95 21.32
N LEU A 406 7.45 21.39 21.63
CA LEU A 406 7.65 19.95 21.78
C LEU A 406 7.43 19.45 23.22
N ARG A 407 7.28 20.35 24.20
CA ARG A 407 7.18 19.99 25.62
C ARG A 407 6.06 18.97 25.93
N PRO A 408 4.88 19.01 25.28
CA PRO A 408 3.84 18.00 25.51
C PRO A 408 4.20 16.58 25.05
N LEU A 409 5.23 16.42 24.22
CA LEU A 409 5.56 15.17 23.52
C LEU A 409 6.60 14.34 24.31
N GLU A 410 6.23 13.90 25.50
CA GLU A 410 7.14 13.20 26.43
C GLU A 410 7.67 11.86 25.89
N ASN A 411 6.96 11.25 24.94
CA ASN A 411 7.33 9.98 24.30
C ASN A 411 7.98 10.14 22.91
N LEU A 412 8.27 11.36 22.47
CA LEU A 412 8.85 11.60 21.15
C LEU A 412 10.24 10.96 21.04
N GLU A 413 10.39 10.05 20.09
CA GLU A 413 11.64 9.34 19.78
C GLU A 413 12.27 9.88 18.48
N GLU A 414 11.47 10.27 17.50
CA GLU A 414 11.94 10.65 16.17
C GLU A 414 11.31 11.97 15.68
N LEU A 415 12.15 12.92 15.30
CA LEU A 415 11.74 14.20 14.75
C LEU A 415 12.48 14.49 13.44
N LEU A 416 11.73 14.47 12.34
CA LEU A 416 12.27 14.65 11.00
C LEU A 416 11.88 16.01 10.43
N LEU A 417 12.84 16.93 10.35
CA LEU A 417 12.70 18.31 9.91
C LEU A 417 13.50 18.60 8.62
N CYS A 418 13.81 17.58 7.83
CA CYS A 418 14.63 17.71 6.62
C CYS A 418 14.03 18.70 5.61
N ALA A 419 14.87 19.39 4.82
CA ALA A 419 14.44 20.27 3.74
C ALA A 419 13.46 21.36 4.22
N ASN A 420 13.89 22.13 5.23
CA ASN A 420 13.14 23.26 5.79
C ASN A 420 13.98 24.55 5.69
N LYS A 421 13.57 25.61 6.40
CA LYS A 421 14.24 26.93 6.36
C LYS A 421 14.75 27.36 7.74
N ILE A 422 15.02 26.40 8.63
CA ILE A 422 15.39 26.65 10.03
C ILE A 422 16.80 27.25 10.06
N SER A 423 16.96 28.45 10.61
CA SER A 423 18.26 29.12 10.74
C SER A 423 18.93 28.95 12.10
N ALA A 424 18.14 28.71 13.15
CA ALA A 424 18.59 28.42 14.51
C ALA A 424 17.48 27.68 15.27
N LEU A 425 17.87 26.92 16.30
CA LEU A 425 16.93 26.31 17.25
C LEU A 425 16.92 27.13 18.54
N PRO A 426 15.74 27.41 19.13
CA PRO A 426 15.67 28.14 20.39
C PRO A 426 16.15 27.32 21.59
N ASP A 427 16.67 28.01 22.61
CA ASP A 427 17.03 27.41 23.88
C ASP A 427 15.82 26.76 24.56
N GLY A 428 16.01 25.55 25.12
CA GLY A 428 14.97 24.80 25.82
C GLY A 428 13.95 24.11 24.92
N LEU A 429 14.11 24.14 23.57
CA LEU A 429 13.18 23.51 22.62
C LEU A 429 12.83 22.05 22.98
N PHE A 430 13.82 21.32 23.46
CA PHE A 430 13.73 19.88 23.74
C PHE A 430 13.53 19.56 25.23
N ASP A 431 13.23 20.56 26.06
CA ASP A 431 12.96 20.36 27.49
C ASP A 431 11.75 19.44 27.68
N GLY A 432 12.00 18.23 28.21
CA GLY A 432 10.98 17.21 28.45
C GLY A 432 10.97 16.05 27.44
N ASN A 433 11.66 16.18 26.30
CA ASN A 433 11.71 15.13 25.26
C ASN A 433 12.81 14.09 25.52
N THR A 434 12.86 13.53 26.74
CA THR A 434 13.96 12.69 27.23
C THR A 434 14.17 11.36 26.50
N ARG A 435 13.26 10.99 25.58
CA ARG A 435 13.31 9.74 24.78
C ARG A 435 13.80 9.94 23.35
N MET A 436 14.14 11.17 22.94
CA MET A 436 14.53 11.45 21.57
C MET A 436 15.79 10.68 21.15
N HIS A 437 15.69 9.92 20.07
CA HIS A 437 16.74 9.06 19.52
C HIS A 437 17.20 9.49 18.13
N ASP A 438 16.29 10.00 17.29
CA ASP A 438 16.61 10.50 15.95
C ASP A 438 16.15 11.95 15.79
N LEU A 439 17.10 12.82 15.46
CA LEU A 439 16.84 14.20 15.09
C LEU A 439 17.45 14.47 13.71
N ASN A 440 16.58 14.73 12.75
CA ASN A 440 17.00 15.07 11.41
C ASN A 440 16.72 16.54 11.10
N LEU A 441 17.79 17.30 10.85
CA LEU A 441 17.79 18.71 10.46
C LEU A 441 18.53 18.91 9.13
N HIS A 442 18.65 17.87 8.32
CA HIS A 442 19.24 17.90 7.00
C HIS A 442 18.63 18.98 6.11
N ASP A 443 19.41 19.59 5.22
CA ASP A 443 18.94 20.57 4.24
C ASP A 443 18.12 21.70 4.91
N ASN A 444 18.77 22.41 5.81
CA ASN A 444 18.22 23.58 6.51
C ASN A 444 19.19 24.76 6.39
N HIS A 445 18.95 25.82 7.15
CA HIS A 445 19.75 27.05 7.12
C HIS A 445 20.56 27.27 8.40
N LEU A 446 20.82 26.21 9.20
CA LEU A 446 21.54 26.33 10.47
C LEU A 446 22.93 26.89 10.26
N THR A 447 23.32 27.90 11.04
CA THR A 447 24.65 28.53 10.94
C THR A 447 25.66 28.03 11.95
N GLU A 448 25.19 27.31 12.97
CA GLU A 448 25.98 26.77 14.08
C GLU A 448 25.43 25.40 14.49
N VAL A 449 26.27 24.61 15.17
CA VAL A 449 25.82 23.36 15.79
C VAL A 449 24.94 23.71 17.00
N PRO A 450 23.67 23.29 17.04
CA PRO A 450 22.77 23.65 18.12
C PRO A 450 23.20 23.05 19.47
N PRO A 451 23.01 23.76 20.60
CA PRO A 451 23.34 23.26 21.93
C PRO A 451 22.27 22.27 22.45
N LEU A 452 22.08 21.17 21.74
CA LEU A 452 21.01 20.18 21.93
C LEU A 452 21.15 19.37 23.24
N PHE A 453 22.39 19.16 23.66
CA PHE A 453 22.76 18.03 24.53
C PHE A 453 22.47 18.27 26.03
N GLY A 454 21.91 19.42 26.38
CA GLY A 454 21.33 19.65 27.71
C GLY A 454 19.95 19.00 27.90
N GLY A 455 19.14 18.85 26.83
CA GLY A 455 17.74 18.41 26.91
C GLY A 455 17.48 16.97 26.43
N ILE A 456 18.28 16.46 25.48
CA ILE A 456 18.07 15.15 24.83
C ILE A 456 19.30 14.23 24.93
N ALA A 457 19.57 13.76 26.15
CA ALA A 457 20.74 12.93 26.47
C ALA A 457 20.75 11.54 25.78
N THR A 458 19.60 11.10 25.25
CA THR A 458 19.39 9.78 24.63
C THR A 458 19.55 9.76 23.12
N LEU A 459 19.93 10.89 22.51
CA LEU A 459 20.05 11.07 21.07
C LEU A 459 21.10 10.10 20.49
N ARG A 460 20.69 9.33 19.48
CA ARG A 460 21.52 8.30 18.82
C ARG A 460 21.92 8.69 17.41
N LYS A 461 21.05 9.41 16.70
CA LYS A 461 21.25 9.89 15.35
C LYS A 461 20.98 11.39 15.29
N LEU A 462 21.93 12.11 14.71
CA LEU A 462 21.85 13.53 14.46
C LEU A 462 22.29 13.82 13.03
N ASP A 463 21.37 14.30 12.22
CA ASP A 463 21.67 14.78 10.87
C ASP A 463 21.64 16.30 10.80
N LEU A 464 22.79 16.89 10.52
CA LEU A 464 23.02 18.31 10.29
C LEU A 464 23.57 18.56 8.88
N GLY A 465 23.45 17.58 7.98
CA GLY A 465 23.91 17.65 6.61
C GLY A 465 23.25 18.79 5.83
N PHE A 466 23.93 19.30 4.80
CA PHE A 466 23.48 20.32 3.87
C PHE A 466 22.89 21.57 4.57
N ASN A 467 23.55 22.00 5.65
CA ASN A 467 23.24 23.26 6.34
C ASN A 467 24.25 24.37 5.97
N LYS A 468 24.28 25.45 6.74
CA LYS A 468 25.19 26.60 6.58
C LYS A 468 26.14 26.74 7.77
N ILE A 469 26.46 25.63 8.44
CA ILE A 469 27.26 25.61 9.66
C ILE A 469 28.68 26.07 9.33
N ARG A 470 29.11 27.13 10.01
CA ARG A 470 30.42 27.75 9.76
C ARG A 470 31.53 27.18 10.62
N GLU A 471 31.19 26.70 11.80
CA GLU A 471 32.15 26.21 12.78
C GLU A 471 31.55 25.13 13.67
N VAL A 472 32.37 24.16 14.05
CA VAL A 472 32.13 23.22 15.15
C VAL A 472 33.14 23.55 16.26
N PRO A 473 32.74 24.34 17.27
CA PRO A 473 33.60 24.71 18.37
C PRO A 473 34.09 23.50 19.18
N ARG A 474 35.17 23.70 19.94
CA ARG A 474 35.60 22.70 20.93
C ARG A 474 34.47 22.36 21.92
N ASN A 475 34.33 21.08 22.27
CA ASN A 475 33.32 20.57 23.20
C ASN A 475 31.84 20.70 22.75
N SER A 476 31.56 20.90 21.46
CA SER A 476 30.18 20.98 20.95
C SER A 476 29.29 19.79 21.32
N PHE A 477 29.90 18.61 21.53
CA PHE A 477 29.19 17.37 21.87
C PHE A 477 29.46 16.88 23.31
N ALA A 478 30.13 17.67 24.15
CA ALA A 478 30.68 17.21 25.43
C ALA A 478 29.72 17.33 26.64
N THR A 479 28.64 18.12 26.52
CA THR A 479 27.75 18.45 27.65
C THR A 479 26.50 17.56 27.70
N GLY A 480 26.14 17.01 28.86
CA GLY A 480 24.77 16.55 29.16
C GLY A 480 24.32 15.18 28.60
N THR A 481 25.15 14.48 27.84
CA THR A 481 24.84 13.12 27.34
C THR A 481 25.37 12.02 28.26
N ASP A 482 24.67 10.90 28.30
CA ASP A 482 25.33 9.62 28.54
C ASP A 482 26.22 9.41 27.31
N ARG A 483 27.54 9.62 27.45
CA ARG A 483 28.57 9.84 26.40
C ARG A 483 28.67 8.76 25.31
N LYS A 484 27.81 7.74 25.38
CA LYS A 484 27.78 6.52 24.57
C LYS A 484 26.58 6.43 23.63
N ALA A 485 25.64 7.38 23.67
CA ALA A 485 24.38 7.25 22.92
C ALA A 485 24.51 7.65 21.45
N LEU A 486 25.19 8.77 21.13
CA LEU A 486 25.28 9.28 19.77
C LEU A 486 26.19 8.39 18.92
N SER A 487 25.57 7.67 17.99
CA SER A 487 26.22 6.67 17.14
C SER A 487 26.29 7.10 15.67
N MET A 488 25.48 8.07 15.27
CA MET A 488 25.36 8.51 13.88
C MET A 488 25.35 10.03 13.85
N LEU A 489 26.37 10.63 13.22
CA LEU A 489 26.49 12.07 13.05
C LEU A 489 26.78 12.40 11.58
N ASN A 490 25.92 13.22 10.98
CA ASN A 490 26.11 13.73 9.63
C ASN A 490 26.29 15.25 9.65
N LEU A 491 27.40 15.73 9.08
CA LEU A 491 27.72 17.14 8.87
C LEU A 491 28.02 17.44 7.39
N ALA A 492 27.71 16.52 6.49
CA ALA A 492 28.01 16.64 5.06
C ALA A 492 27.48 17.95 4.46
N GLY A 493 28.09 18.44 3.39
CA GLY A 493 27.57 19.59 2.62
C GLY A 493 27.59 20.95 3.33
N ASN A 494 28.07 21.03 4.58
CA ASN A 494 28.33 22.30 5.26
C ASN A 494 29.63 22.93 4.72
N ALA A 495 29.52 23.62 3.58
CA ALA A 495 30.68 24.14 2.87
C ALA A 495 31.49 25.14 3.71
N ASN A 496 32.81 24.89 3.83
CA ASN A 496 33.78 25.69 4.59
C ASN A 496 33.58 25.65 6.12
N ILE A 497 33.03 24.56 6.65
CA ILE A 497 32.95 24.35 8.09
C ILE A 497 34.36 24.31 8.70
N LYS A 498 34.60 25.14 9.73
CA LYS A 498 35.81 25.07 10.56
C LYS A 498 35.57 24.10 11.71
N ILE A 499 36.33 23.01 11.77
CA ILE A 499 36.26 22.07 12.90
C ILE A 499 37.41 22.37 13.85
N GLU A 500 37.11 22.84 15.06
CA GLU A 500 38.14 23.13 16.07
C GLU A 500 38.73 21.85 16.68
N PRO A 501 40.01 21.85 17.08
CA PRO A 501 40.58 20.74 17.85
C PRO A 501 39.77 20.43 19.11
N GLY A 502 39.33 19.18 19.27
CA GLY A 502 38.45 18.77 20.36
C GLY A 502 36.96 19.07 20.13
N ALA A 503 36.55 19.38 18.90
CA ALA A 503 35.15 19.57 18.53
C ALA A 503 34.28 18.36 18.92
N PHE A 504 34.78 17.16 18.64
CA PHE A 504 34.11 15.88 18.88
C PHE A 504 34.39 15.28 20.26
N GLU A 505 34.96 16.06 21.20
CA GLU A 505 35.24 15.60 22.56
C GLU A 505 33.95 15.13 23.24
N GLY A 506 33.96 13.89 23.76
CA GLY A 506 32.79 13.25 24.37
C GLY A 506 32.09 12.21 23.50
N LEU A 507 32.48 12.04 22.24
CA LEU A 507 31.97 11.00 21.34
C LEU A 507 32.86 9.73 21.39
N ASP A 508 32.63 8.89 22.40
CA ASP A 508 33.49 7.71 22.67
C ASP A 508 33.37 6.61 21.58
N TYR A 509 32.19 6.47 20.96
CA TYR A 509 31.96 5.52 19.87
C TYR A 509 30.95 6.09 18.87
N VAL A 510 31.37 6.23 17.62
CA VAL A 510 30.50 6.67 16.51
C VAL A 510 30.50 5.58 15.44
N LYS A 511 29.33 5.01 15.13
CA LYS A 511 29.19 4.04 14.06
C LYS A 511 29.36 4.72 12.69
N TYR A 512 28.71 5.87 12.48
CA TYR A 512 28.80 6.61 11.21
C TYR A 512 29.09 8.08 11.46
N LEU A 513 30.22 8.56 10.94
CA LEU A 513 30.58 9.97 10.91
C LEU A 513 30.71 10.41 9.45
N VAL A 514 29.81 11.29 9.02
CA VAL A 514 29.78 11.78 7.64
C VAL A 514 30.24 13.23 7.60
N LEU A 515 31.37 13.46 6.92
CA LEU A 515 32.02 14.75 6.72
C LEU A 515 32.24 15.02 5.22
N SER A 516 31.39 14.48 4.36
CA SER A 516 31.50 14.61 2.91
C SER A 516 31.18 16.04 2.44
N SER A 517 31.90 16.55 1.44
CA SER A 517 31.64 17.85 0.80
C SER A 517 31.64 19.06 1.76
N ILE A 518 32.56 19.08 2.73
CA ILE A 518 32.70 20.20 3.67
C ILE A 518 33.87 21.16 3.34
N ASN A 519 34.55 20.94 2.20
CA ASN A 519 35.73 21.68 1.72
C ASN A 519 36.98 21.57 2.60
N VAL A 520 37.17 20.47 3.33
CA VAL A 520 38.40 20.26 4.10
C VAL A 520 39.59 20.03 3.14
N LYS A 521 40.62 20.86 3.27
CA LYS A 521 41.90 20.72 2.53
C LYS A 521 42.92 19.90 3.33
N ASP A 522 43.08 20.31 4.59
CA ASP A 522 43.96 19.68 5.57
C ASP A 522 43.12 19.33 6.79
N VAL A 523 43.19 18.08 7.23
CA VAL A 523 42.76 17.65 8.57
C VAL A 523 43.89 18.07 9.51
N ALA A 524 43.66 19.11 10.31
CA ALA A 524 44.67 19.57 11.25
C ALA A 524 45.00 18.47 12.26
N PRO A 525 46.25 18.43 12.80
CA PRO A 525 46.53 17.62 13.98
C PRO A 525 45.50 17.95 15.06
N ASP A 526 44.90 16.93 15.65
CA ASP A 526 43.84 17.03 16.65
C ASP A 526 42.42 17.41 16.15
N THR A 527 42.14 17.52 14.83
CA THR A 527 40.76 17.75 14.34
C THR A 527 39.78 16.70 14.86
N PHE A 528 40.21 15.44 14.90
CA PHE A 528 39.42 14.31 15.39
C PHE A 528 39.70 13.96 16.86
N ARG A 529 40.44 14.82 17.57
CA ARG A 529 40.77 14.60 18.98
C ARG A 529 39.50 14.51 19.82
N GLY A 530 39.43 13.47 20.64
CA GLY A 530 38.27 13.21 21.48
C GLY A 530 37.25 12.24 20.87
N LEU A 531 37.38 11.88 19.59
CA LEU A 531 36.72 10.68 19.05
C LEU A 531 37.46 9.44 19.53
N GLY A 532 36.71 8.47 20.04
CA GLY A 532 37.25 7.16 20.37
C GLY A 532 37.45 6.31 19.11
N SER A 533 36.50 5.42 18.83
CA SER A 533 36.52 4.59 17.61
C SER A 533 35.38 4.96 16.68
N VAL A 534 35.69 5.05 15.39
CA VAL A 534 34.71 5.26 14.32
C VAL A 534 34.55 3.96 13.52
N HIS A 535 33.33 3.51 13.23
CA HIS A 535 33.17 2.37 12.33
C HIS A 535 33.31 2.81 10.87
N ARG A 536 32.58 3.83 10.46
CA ARG A 536 32.64 4.38 9.10
C ARG A 536 32.81 5.90 9.13
N LEU A 537 33.85 6.37 8.44
CA LEU A 537 34.17 7.79 8.26
C LEU A 537 34.08 8.14 6.78
N GLU A 538 33.16 9.03 6.43
CA GLU A 538 32.97 9.49 5.05
C GLU A 538 33.59 10.88 4.88
N LEU A 539 34.57 10.99 3.98
CA LEU A 539 35.29 12.22 3.67
C LEU A 539 35.19 12.55 2.17
N ASP A 540 34.17 12.03 1.50
CA ASP A 540 34.01 12.14 0.05
C ASP A 540 33.78 13.59 -0.39
N GLY A 541 34.25 13.97 -1.58
CA GLY A 541 34.04 15.29 -2.17
C GLY A 541 34.69 16.45 -1.40
N ASN A 542 35.76 16.17 -0.63
CA ASN A 542 36.57 17.19 0.04
C ASN A 542 37.72 17.67 -0.87
N LEU A 543 38.63 18.47 -0.31
CA LEU A 543 39.78 19.04 -1.01
C LEU A 543 41.11 18.44 -0.50
N ILE A 544 41.08 17.20 0.01
CA ILE A 544 42.25 16.52 0.57
C ILE A 544 43.19 16.15 -0.57
N ALA A 545 44.41 16.72 -0.56
CA ALA A 545 45.41 16.49 -1.61
C ALA A 545 46.70 15.82 -1.12
N SER A 546 46.96 15.81 0.19
CA SER A 546 48.21 15.31 0.77
C SER A 546 47.99 13.99 1.53
N PRO A 547 48.81 12.95 1.28
CA PRO A 547 48.81 11.72 2.09
C PRO A 547 49.04 11.95 3.59
N GLU A 548 49.79 12.99 3.95
CA GLU A 548 50.11 13.32 5.35
C GLU A 548 48.85 13.67 6.16
N THR A 549 47.82 14.17 5.49
CA THR A 549 46.51 14.48 6.08
C THR A 549 45.84 13.24 6.71
N LEU A 550 46.10 12.06 6.17
CA LEU A 550 45.53 10.80 6.67
C LEU A 550 46.09 10.39 8.04
N ARG A 551 47.26 10.92 8.44
CA ARG A 551 47.87 10.62 9.75
C ARG A 551 47.06 11.14 10.93
N GLY A 552 46.23 12.15 10.69
CA GLY A 552 45.38 12.77 11.72
C GLY A 552 44.03 12.08 11.94
N LEU A 553 43.72 11.02 11.18
CA LEU A 553 42.45 10.32 11.28
C LEU A 553 42.33 9.54 12.61
N PRO A 554 41.12 9.37 13.15
CA PRO A 554 40.90 8.56 14.35
C PRO A 554 40.97 7.06 14.01
N PRO A 555 41.07 6.18 15.02
CA PRO A 555 40.87 4.74 14.84
C PRO A 555 39.54 4.44 14.12
N THR A 556 39.62 3.87 12.92
CA THR A 556 38.49 3.78 12.00
C THR A 556 38.45 2.45 11.25
N LYS A 557 37.31 1.76 11.20
CA LYS A 557 37.21 0.52 10.41
C LYS A 557 37.22 0.82 8.90
N VAL A 558 36.39 1.74 8.43
CA VAL A 558 36.25 2.09 7.01
C VAL A 558 36.34 3.60 6.80
N VAL A 559 37.22 4.04 5.89
CA VAL A 559 37.33 5.43 5.46
C VAL A 559 37.02 5.55 3.98
N LEU A 560 36.12 6.47 3.61
CA LEU A 560 35.77 6.79 2.22
C LEU A 560 36.38 8.15 1.83
N LEU A 561 37.07 8.20 0.68
CA LEU A 561 37.81 9.37 0.19
C LEU A 561 37.49 9.69 -1.28
N GLU A 562 36.33 9.29 -1.77
CA GLU A 562 35.93 9.49 -3.15
C GLU A 562 35.91 10.98 -3.51
N ASN A 563 36.14 11.31 -4.79
CA ASN A 563 36.08 12.68 -5.29
C ASN A 563 37.00 13.68 -4.54
N ASN A 564 38.12 13.22 -3.97
CA ASN A 564 39.18 14.08 -3.43
C ASN A 564 40.34 14.21 -4.44
N PRO A 565 41.13 15.31 -4.39
CA PRO A 565 42.35 15.45 -5.18
C PRO A 565 43.43 14.39 -4.91
N LEU A 566 43.41 13.78 -3.72
CA LEU A 566 44.32 12.70 -3.33
C LEU A 566 43.98 11.40 -4.09
N GLU A 567 44.88 10.97 -4.96
CA GLU A 567 44.72 9.70 -5.69
C GLU A 567 45.38 8.54 -4.95
N ALA A 568 44.85 7.32 -5.12
CA ALA A 568 45.42 6.13 -4.51
C ALA A 568 46.88 5.85 -4.91
N ALA A 569 47.28 6.26 -6.12
CA ALA A 569 48.65 6.07 -6.61
C ALA A 569 49.70 6.85 -5.79
N ASP A 570 49.28 7.89 -5.07
CA ASP A 570 50.15 8.72 -4.24
C ASP A 570 50.43 8.11 -2.85
N LEU A 571 49.72 7.02 -2.49
CA LEU A 571 49.77 6.45 -1.15
C LEU A 571 50.88 5.41 -0.99
N LYS A 572 51.82 5.73 -0.09
CA LYS A 572 52.76 4.76 0.48
C LYS A 572 52.27 4.36 1.86
N PHE A 573 51.23 3.53 1.92
CA PHE A 573 50.53 3.18 3.16
C PHE A 573 51.46 2.77 4.33
N ASP A 574 52.50 1.97 4.05
CA ASP A 574 53.48 1.52 5.06
C ASP A 574 54.27 2.67 5.73
N ARG A 575 54.27 3.87 5.15
CA ARG A 575 54.96 5.06 5.68
C ARG A 575 54.03 6.05 6.37
N LEU A 576 52.72 5.80 6.33
CA LEU A 576 51.70 6.72 6.86
C LEU A 576 51.24 6.36 8.28
N GLY A 577 51.64 5.20 8.82
CA GLY A 577 51.29 4.82 10.20
C GLY A 577 49.78 4.63 10.40
N LEU A 578 49.08 4.16 9.36
CA LEU A 578 47.63 3.95 9.34
C LEU A 578 47.24 2.61 9.99
N ASP A 579 47.96 2.22 11.05
CA ASP A 579 47.81 0.91 11.69
C ASP A 579 46.51 0.75 12.49
N HIS A 580 45.72 1.81 12.55
CA HIS A 580 44.44 1.93 13.23
C HIS A 580 43.28 2.03 12.23
N ILE A 581 43.55 1.83 10.92
CA ILE A 581 42.56 1.82 9.85
C ILE A 581 42.54 0.45 9.18
N ASP A 582 41.35 -0.15 9.04
CA ASP A 582 41.21 -1.46 8.41
C ASP A 582 41.04 -1.34 6.89
N VAL A 583 40.30 -0.33 6.43
CA VAL A 583 39.91 -0.14 5.04
C VAL A 583 39.95 1.33 4.63
N ILE A 584 40.47 1.59 3.42
CA ILE A 584 40.36 2.89 2.75
C ILE A 584 39.83 2.68 1.33
N SER A 585 38.72 3.35 0.99
CA SER A 585 38.07 3.28 -0.32
C SER A 585 38.23 4.58 -1.11
N PHE A 586 38.47 4.43 -2.41
CA PHE A 586 38.47 5.49 -3.41
C PHE A 586 37.46 5.13 -4.52
N GLU A 587 37.19 6.08 -5.42
CA GLU A 587 36.11 5.99 -6.44
C GLU A 587 36.01 4.65 -7.18
N LYS A 588 37.13 3.96 -7.44
CA LYS A 588 37.16 2.70 -8.22
C LYS A 588 37.91 1.55 -7.56
N ILE A 589 38.58 1.79 -6.44
CA ILE A 589 39.47 0.82 -5.80
C ILE A 589 39.46 0.99 -4.29
N SER A 590 39.54 -0.14 -3.59
CA SER A 590 39.68 -0.14 -2.13
C SER A 590 40.97 -0.83 -1.72
N TYR A 591 41.53 -0.43 -0.59
CA TYR A 591 42.64 -1.12 0.05
C TYR A 591 42.16 -1.64 1.41
N GLN A 592 42.41 -2.93 1.66
CA GLN A 592 42.10 -3.58 2.92
C GLN A 592 43.40 -4.02 3.60
N ARG A 593 43.46 -3.82 4.91
CA ARG A 593 44.58 -4.22 5.74
C ARG A 593 44.39 -5.64 6.27
N GLY A 594 45.37 -6.50 5.99
CA GLY A 594 45.54 -7.81 6.62
C GLY A 594 46.47 -7.72 7.84
N ALA A 595 47.05 -8.87 8.24
CA ALA A 595 48.05 -8.97 9.32
C ALA A 595 49.38 -8.28 8.96
N ASP A 596 49.36 -6.95 8.85
CA ASP A 596 50.47 -6.02 8.57
C ASP A 596 50.77 -5.72 7.09
N LYS A 597 49.83 -5.98 6.18
CA LYS A 597 49.96 -5.58 4.76
C LYS A 597 48.66 -5.03 4.19
N TRP A 598 48.78 -4.02 3.33
CA TRP A 598 47.69 -3.51 2.51
C TRP A 598 47.57 -4.33 1.22
N SER A 599 46.36 -4.78 0.90
CA SER A 599 46.02 -5.45 -0.35
C SER A 599 44.94 -4.69 -1.10
N LEU A 600 45.10 -4.59 -2.42
CA LEU A 600 44.09 -4.06 -3.32
C LEU A 600 42.86 -4.98 -3.32
N VAL A 601 41.68 -4.37 -3.25
CA VAL A 601 40.38 -5.02 -3.36
C VAL A 601 39.66 -4.35 -4.53
N ASP A 602 39.45 -5.10 -5.62
CA ASP A 602 38.82 -4.63 -6.88
C ASP A 602 37.30 -4.40 -6.77
N LYS A 603 36.79 -4.21 -5.56
CA LYS A 603 35.38 -3.88 -5.29
C LYS A 603 35.31 -2.66 -4.38
N ARG A 604 34.32 -1.81 -4.65
CA ARG A 604 33.94 -0.71 -3.77
C ARG A 604 33.40 -1.31 -2.47
N ILE A 605 33.93 -0.89 -1.34
CA ILE A 605 33.50 -1.46 -0.04
C ILE A 605 32.12 -0.92 0.37
N GLU A 606 31.68 0.20 -0.21
CA GLU A 606 30.28 0.66 -0.12
C GLU A 606 29.26 -0.37 -0.62
N ASP A 607 29.62 -1.28 -1.53
CA ASP A 607 28.70 -2.31 -2.03
C ASP A 607 28.47 -3.45 -1.00
N VAL A 608 29.20 -3.44 0.12
CA VAL A 608 29.26 -4.55 1.10
C VAL A 608 28.80 -4.12 2.50
N ASP A 609 28.91 -2.83 2.83
CA ASP A 609 28.41 -2.24 4.08
C ASP A 609 27.12 -1.44 3.82
N GLU A 610 26.11 -1.58 4.69
CA GLU A 610 24.83 -0.85 4.59
C GLU A 610 25.06 0.66 4.45
N THR A 611 24.76 1.22 3.26
CA THR A 611 24.58 2.67 3.05
C THR A 611 23.37 3.11 3.84
N TYR A 612 23.51 4.19 4.62
CA TYR A 612 22.42 4.67 5.45
C TYR A 612 21.72 5.85 4.78
N ASP A 613 20.40 5.73 4.58
CA ASP A 613 19.59 6.83 4.09
C ASP A 613 19.34 7.83 5.23
N TRP A 614 20.07 8.93 5.16
CA TRP A 614 20.03 9.97 6.17
C TRP A 614 18.71 10.73 6.14
N CYS A 615 18.16 10.96 4.95
CA CYS A 615 16.88 11.62 4.76
C CYS A 615 16.00 10.64 3.97
N PRO A 616 15.17 9.80 4.64
CA PRO A 616 14.41 8.75 3.98
C PRO A 616 13.75 9.31 2.72
N GLU A 617 14.26 8.92 1.55
CA GLU A 617 13.60 9.26 0.29
C GLU A 617 12.21 8.64 0.35
N GLU A 618 11.23 9.44 -0.06
CA GLU A 618 9.81 9.14 -0.05
C GLU A 618 9.59 7.64 -0.36
N GLU A 619 9.11 6.85 0.61
CA GLU A 619 8.28 5.69 0.29
C GLU A 619 6.96 6.23 -0.27
N GLY A 620 7.05 6.90 -1.42
CA GLY A 620 5.93 7.09 -2.30
C GLY A 620 5.54 5.69 -2.74
N GLU A 621 4.46 5.17 -2.17
CA GLU A 621 3.63 4.16 -2.82
C GLU A 621 3.24 4.74 -4.20
N ASN A 622 4.15 4.60 -5.18
CA ASN A 622 3.83 4.64 -6.60
C ASN A 622 3.00 3.39 -6.87
N GLN A 623 1.69 3.46 -6.62
CA GLN A 623 0.67 2.64 -7.26
C GLN A 623 -0.57 3.49 -7.50
#